data_AF-A0A925TK91-F1
#
_entry.id   AF-A0A925TK91-F1
#
_cell.length_a   1.000
_cell.length_b   1.000
_cell.length_c   1.000
_cell.angle_alpha   90.00
_cell.angle_beta   90.00
_cell.angle_gamma   90.00
#
_symmetry.space_group_name_H-M   'P 1'
#
loop_
_entity.id
_entity.type
_entity.pdbx_description
1 polymer ?
#
loop_
_entity_poly.entity_id
_entity_poly.type
_entity_poly.pdbx_seq_one_letter_code
_entity_poly.pdbx_strand_id
1 'polypeptide(L)'
;RGTSTFDEAQARLAARNLLLDGGFNANSTSREAWIAVLSGLKSSQFNGETGLEGPFVRSTNQPNGSTDATDYTKANAWLGFRNLTPAQIATLADSIVQQIKTRGPAVSFGDFVNRRLILSSDAGAAAGVSGRLQAAIDASGVNSTLAATVKSNSATVADQLTKPKELTSTPTGGYLDIAHLAPNSLEGMAGLLTQGDLLQALAPVLTARSDTFRIRTYGEVINPVTQSQTGRAWCEAIVQRLPDYVNATADNASVTVDTLTDTGNKTLGRRFQVISFRWLNPDDI
;
A
#
# COMPACT_ATOMS: atom_id res chain seq x y z
N ARG A 1 -6.04 -6.45 -39.22
CA ARG A 1 -6.07 -5.51 -38.07
C ARG A 1 -4.78 -4.72 -38.13
N GLY A 2 -4.83 -3.42 -38.44
CA GLY A 2 -3.64 -2.59 -38.55
C GLY A 2 -2.86 -2.61 -37.23
N THR A 3 -1.56 -2.85 -37.32
CA THR A 3 -0.64 -2.67 -36.21
C THR A 3 -0.60 -1.17 -35.93
N SER A 4 -1.34 -0.70 -34.93
CA SER A 4 -1.13 0.64 -34.40
C SER A 4 0.28 0.66 -33.81
N THR A 5 1.23 1.25 -34.51
CA THR A 5 2.54 1.56 -33.95
C THR A 5 2.31 2.44 -32.74
N PHE A 6 2.85 2.05 -31.59
CA PHE A 6 2.80 2.86 -30.37
C PHE A 6 3.48 4.20 -30.65
N ASP A 7 2.72 5.28 -30.61
CA ASP A 7 3.23 6.65 -30.68
C ASP A 7 3.39 7.18 -29.26
N GLU A 8 4.65 7.26 -28.79
CA GLU A 8 4.98 7.74 -27.46
C GLU A 8 4.48 9.17 -27.21
N ALA A 9 4.49 10.02 -28.25
CA ALA A 9 4.04 11.40 -28.12
C ALA A 9 2.54 11.48 -27.80
N GLN A 10 1.73 10.60 -28.42
CA GLN A 10 0.29 10.49 -28.11
C GLN A 10 0.05 9.98 -26.70
N ALA A 11 0.82 8.99 -26.24
CA ALA A 11 0.72 8.49 -24.87
C ALA A 11 1.06 9.60 -23.84
N ARG A 12 2.12 10.38 -24.09
CA ARG A 12 2.49 11.53 -23.25
C ARG A 12 1.43 12.64 -23.26
N LEU A 13 0.78 12.87 -24.40
CA LEU A 13 -0.30 13.85 -24.55
C LEU A 13 -1.55 13.46 -23.73
N ALA A 14 -1.88 12.18 -23.65
CA ALA A 14 -2.94 11.72 -22.76
C ALA A 14 -2.51 11.84 -21.29
N ALA A 15 -1.31 11.34 -20.96
CA ALA A 15 -0.81 11.29 -19.59
C ALA A 15 -0.69 12.65 -18.91
N ARG A 16 -0.35 13.72 -19.64
CA ARG A 16 -0.27 15.08 -19.06
C ARG A 16 -1.59 15.58 -18.47
N ASN A 17 -2.73 15.03 -18.93
CA ASN A 17 -4.06 15.40 -18.45
C ASN A 17 -4.57 14.47 -17.33
N LEU A 18 -3.78 13.48 -16.90
CA LEU A 18 -4.13 12.48 -15.88
C LEU A 18 -3.49 12.80 -14.51
N LEU A 19 -3.28 14.08 -14.21
CA LEU A 19 -2.86 14.50 -12.87
C LEU A 19 -3.96 14.14 -11.87
N LEU A 20 -3.61 13.30 -10.89
CA LEU A 20 -4.51 12.90 -9.81
C LEU A 20 -4.29 13.81 -8.60
N ASP A 21 -5.34 14.50 -8.18
CA ASP A 21 -5.37 15.18 -6.89
C ASP A 21 -5.62 14.17 -5.75
N GLY A 22 -4.93 14.33 -4.63
CA GLY A 22 -5.12 13.49 -3.44
C GLY A 22 -4.64 12.02 -3.56
N GLY A 23 -3.87 11.66 -4.58
CA GLY A 23 -3.32 10.31 -4.72
C GLY A 23 -2.38 9.93 -3.56
N PHE A 24 -2.62 8.77 -2.94
CA PHE A 24 -1.79 8.24 -1.88
C PHE A 24 -0.70 7.31 -2.43
N ASN A 25 0.57 7.64 -2.16
CA ASN A 25 1.68 6.83 -2.61
C ASN A 25 1.77 5.52 -1.80
N ALA A 26 1.57 4.38 -2.46
CA ALA A 26 1.67 3.04 -1.89
C ALA A 26 3.07 2.73 -1.31
N ASN A 27 4.09 3.50 -1.68
CA ASN A 27 5.44 3.39 -1.13
C ASN A 27 5.67 4.26 0.12
N SER A 28 4.63 4.89 0.67
CA SER A 28 4.73 5.68 1.90
C SER A 28 5.26 4.84 3.06
N THR A 29 6.30 5.34 3.73
CA THR A 29 6.85 4.77 4.97
C THR A 29 6.31 5.44 6.23
N SER A 30 5.29 6.30 6.10
CA SER A 30 4.62 6.95 7.22
C SER A 30 3.49 6.08 7.75
N ARG A 31 3.62 5.65 9.01
CA ARG A 31 2.60 4.92 9.76
C ARG A 31 1.28 5.69 9.82
N GLU A 32 1.35 6.96 10.23
CA GLU A 32 0.16 7.80 10.37
C GLU A 32 -0.57 8.01 9.04
N ALA A 33 0.16 8.10 7.93
CA ALA A 33 -0.46 8.21 6.61
C ALA A 33 -1.21 6.93 6.23
N TRP A 34 -0.68 5.74 6.56
CA TRP A 34 -1.38 4.48 6.37
C TRP A 34 -2.60 4.34 7.28
N ILE A 35 -2.53 4.79 8.53
CA ILE A 35 -3.68 4.82 9.45
C ILE A 35 -4.79 5.69 8.87
N ALA A 36 -4.48 6.89 8.39
CA ALA A 36 -5.44 7.79 7.79
C ALA A 36 -6.16 7.16 6.59
N VAL A 37 -5.41 6.49 5.72
CA VAL A 37 -5.93 5.82 4.52
C VAL A 37 -6.77 4.59 4.87
N LEU A 38 -6.30 3.74 5.77
CA LEU A 38 -7.03 2.55 6.24
C LEU A 38 -8.30 2.90 7.02
N SER A 39 -8.32 4.06 7.68
CA SER A 39 -9.48 4.57 8.41
C SER A 39 -10.40 5.43 7.53
N GLY A 40 -10.18 5.46 6.21
CA GLY A 40 -10.92 6.35 5.30
C GLY A 40 -12.43 6.11 5.27
N LEU A 41 -12.87 4.88 5.60
CA LEU A 41 -14.29 4.51 5.71
C LEU A 41 -14.81 4.57 7.15
N LYS A 42 -14.06 5.16 8.09
CA LYS A 42 -14.53 5.40 9.47
C LYS A 42 -15.86 6.16 9.45
N SER A 43 -16.77 5.77 10.33
CA SER A 43 -18.13 6.28 10.45
C SER A 43 -19.03 6.04 9.23
N SER A 44 -18.59 5.24 8.24
CA SER A 44 -19.48 4.77 7.19
C SER A 44 -20.57 3.88 7.76
N GLN A 45 -21.72 3.84 7.09
CA GLN A 45 -22.82 2.96 7.44
C GLN A 45 -22.90 1.82 6.44
N PHE A 46 -22.85 0.59 6.94
CA PHE A 46 -23.07 -0.61 6.13
C PHE A 46 -24.21 -1.42 6.72
N ASN A 47 -25.25 -1.65 5.92
CA ASN A 47 -26.41 -2.47 6.29
C ASN A 47 -27.08 -2.08 7.63
N GLY A 48 -27.14 -0.78 7.92
CA GLY A 48 -27.71 -0.25 9.16
C GLY A 48 -26.74 -0.19 10.35
N GLU A 49 -25.57 -0.83 10.29
CA GLU A 49 -24.55 -0.68 11.34
C GLU A 49 -23.87 0.69 11.28
N THR A 50 -23.83 1.36 12.43
CA THR A 50 -23.23 2.68 12.63
C THR A 50 -22.05 2.62 13.59
N GLY A 51 -21.19 3.63 13.59
CA GLY A 51 -20.04 3.67 14.50
C GLY A 51 -18.90 2.74 14.10
N LEU A 52 -18.81 2.42 12.81
CA LEU A 52 -17.74 1.60 12.26
C LEU A 52 -16.42 2.38 12.28
N GLU A 53 -15.33 1.71 12.63
CA GLU A 53 -14.01 2.34 12.81
C GLU A 53 -13.11 2.11 11.58
N GLY A 54 -13.12 0.89 11.04
CA GLY A 54 -12.39 0.53 9.83
C GLY A 54 -13.08 -0.60 9.08
N PRO A 55 -14.24 -0.33 8.45
CA PRO A 55 -14.98 -1.35 7.73
C PRO A 55 -14.33 -1.68 6.37
N PHE A 56 -14.04 -2.96 6.15
CA PHE A 56 -13.58 -3.53 4.89
C PHE A 56 -14.64 -4.50 4.36
N VAL A 57 -15.29 -4.10 3.26
CA VAL A 57 -16.36 -4.86 2.62
C VAL A 57 -15.83 -5.62 1.42
N ARG A 58 -16.22 -6.88 1.27
CA ARG A 58 -15.89 -7.68 0.08
C ARG A 58 -16.91 -7.52 -1.06
N SER A 59 -18.13 -7.15 -0.71
CA SER A 59 -19.23 -6.85 -1.62
C SER A 59 -19.87 -5.54 -1.19
N THR A 60 -20.14 -4.67 -2.17
CA THR A 60 -20.88 -3.42 -1.95
C THR A 60 -22.36 -3.67 -1.67
N ASN A 61 -22.91 -4.79 -2.14
CA ASN A 61 -24.26 -5.22 -1.83
C ASN A 61 -24.21 -6.33 -0.78
N GLN A 62 -24.65 -6.02 0.44
CA GLN A 62 -24.69 -6.98 1.53
C GLN A 62 -26.14 -7.40 1.81
N PRO A 63 -26.40 -8.70 2.01
CA PRO A 63 -27.71 -9.17 2.43
C PRO A 63 -28.20 -8.50 3.72
N ASN A 64 -29.51 -8.30 3.84
CA ASN A 64 -30.11 -7.71 5.04
C ASN A 64 -29.73 -8.52 6.29
N GLY A 65 -29.31 -7.84 7.35
CA GLY A 65 -28.86 -8.46 8.60
C GLY A 65 -27.39 -8.94 8.63
N SER A 66 -26.63 -8.81 7.55
CA SER A 66 -25.16 -8.86 7.57
C SER A 66 -24.56 -7.82 8.53
N THR A 67 -23.66 -8.26 9.41
CA THR A 67 -22.96 -7.44 10.42
C THR A 67 -21.45 -7.57 10.29
N ASP A 68 -20.70 -6.95 11.21
CA ASP A 68 -19.28 -7.27 11.39
C ASP A 68 -19.09 -8.78 11.63
N ALA A 69 -18.30 -9.40 10.76
CA ALA A 69 -18.06 -10.82 10.64
C ALA A 69 -16.90 -11.30 11.53
N THR A 70 -16.45 -10.46 12.46
CA THR A 70 -15.57 -10.85 13.57
C THR A 70 -16.18 -11.94 14.45
N ASP A 71 -17.51 -11.91 14.60
CA ASP A 71 -18.29 -12.86 15.40
C ASP A 71 -19.19 -13.71 14.48
N TYR A 72 -18.81 -14.97 14.29
CA TYR A 72 -19.49 -15.92 13.42
C TYR A 72 -20.78 -16.50 14.01
N THR A 73 -21.11 -16.16 15.26
CA THR A 73 -22.40 -16.52 15.87
C THR A 73 -23.52 -15.58 15.42
N LYS A 74 -23.16 -14.42 14.85
CA LYS A 74 -24.12 -13.46 14.30
C LYS A 74 -24.70 -13.97 12.99
N ALA A 75 -25.98 -13.67 12.79
CA ALA A 75 -26.68 -13.96 11.54
C ALA A 75 -25.90 -13.37 10.36
N ASN A 76 -25.80 -14.12 9.26
CA ASN A 76 -25.15 -13.67 8.03
C ASN A 76 -23.68 -13.21 8.17
N ALA A 77 -22.94 -13.61 9.22
CA ALA A 77 -21.52 -13.31 9.36
C ALA A 77 -20.69 -13.74 8.14
N TRP A 78 -21.06 -14.85 7.48
CA TRP A 78 -20.47 -15.31 6.23
C TRP A 78 -20.65 -14.34 5.04
N LEU A 79 -21.66 -13.47 5.12
CA LEU A 79 -22.04 -12.46 4.12
C LEU A 79 -21.81 -11.03 4.65
N GLY A 80 -21.11 -10.89 5.77
CA GLY A 80 -20.84 -9.65 6.48
C GLY A 80 -19.64 -8.88 5.94
N PHE A 81 -18.98 -8.14 6.81
CA PHE A 81 -17.74 -7.40 6.52
C PHE A 81 -16.78 -7.47 7.69
N ARG A 82 -15.53 -7.05 7.50
CA ARG A 82 -14.57 -6.95 8.59
C ARG A 82 -14.49 -5.52 9.10
N ASN A 83 -14.78 -5.27 10.37
CA ASN A 83 -14.53 -3.98 11.01
C ASN A 83 -13.26 -4.04 11.87
N LEU A 84 -12.21 -3.30 11.49
CA LEU A 84 -10.99 -3.21 12.29
C LEU A 84 -11.12 -2.13 13.38
N THR A 85 -10.66 -2.46 14.58
CA THR A 85 -10.48 -1.48 15.66
C THR A 85 -9.32 -0.52 15.37
N PRO A 86 -9.28 0.68 15.98
CA PRO A 86 -8.17 1.61 15.81
C PRO A 86 -6.80 1.00 16.11
N ALA A 87 -6.71 0.14 17.14
CA ALA A 87 -5.48 -0.57 17.47
C ALA A 87 -5.05 -1.56 16.37
N GLN A 88 -5.99 -2.30 15.79
CA GLN A 88 -5.71 -3.21 14.68
C GLN A 88 -5.29 -2.46 13.41
N ILE A 89 -5.91 -1.32 13.11
CA ILE A 89 -5.51 -0.46 11.99
C ILE A 89 -4.07 0.05 12.20
N ALA A 90 -3.75 0.50 13.40
CA ALA A 90 -2.40 0.90 13.79
C ALA A 90 -1.36 -0.22 13.57
N THR A 91 -1.62 -1.43 14.07
CA THR A 91 -0.73 -2.58 13.89
C THR A 91 -0.60 -2.97 12.42
N LEU A 92 -1.69 -2.96 11.66
CA LEU A 92 -1.66 -3.24 10.22
C LEU A 92 -0.83 -2.20 9.46
N ALA A 93 -0.98 -0.92 9.79
CA ALA A 93 -0.18 0.16 9.20
C ALA A 93 1.32 -0.03 9.46
N ASP A 94 1.69 -0.39 10.70
CA ASP A 94 3.08 -0.73 11.05
C ASP A 94 3.60 -1.90 10.21
N SER A 95 2.82 -2.99 10.09
CA SER A 95 3.20 -4.14 9.27
C SER A 95 3.35 -3.80 7.78
N ILE A 96 2.48 -2.93 7.23
CA ILE A 96 2.61 -2.46 5.83
C ILE A 96 3.90 -1.67 5.65
N VAL A 97 4.19 -0.73 6.54
CA VAL A 97 5.43 0.07 6.49
C VAL A 97 6.67 -0.82 6.59
N GLN A 98 6.64 -1.84 7.45
CA GLN A 98 7.73 -2.82 7.53
C GLN A 98 7.91 -3.58 6.21
N GLN A 99 6.84 -4.08 5.59
CA GLN A 99 6.94 -4.75 4.28
C GLN A 99 7.48 -3.82 3.18
N ILE A 100 7.14 -2.54 3.18
CA ILE A 100 7.70 -1.54 2.26
C ILE A 100 9.19 -1.35 2.50
N LYS A 101 9.62 -1.19 3.76
CA LYS A 101 11.03 -1.02 4.12
C LYS A 101 11.87 -2.26 3.78
N THR A 102 11.39 -3.45 4.11
CA THR A 102 12.12 -4.71 3.87
C THR A 102 12.24 -5.03 2.39
N ARG A 103 11.19 -4.80 1.59
CA ARG A 103 11.20 -5.14 0.15
C ARG A 103 11.70 -4.02 -0.75
N GLY A 104 11.84 -2.81 -0.21
CA GLY A 104 12.11 -1.59 -0.95
C GLY A 104 10.87 -1.03 -1.68
N PRO A 105 10.97 0.20 -2.21
CA PRO A 105 9.90 0.82 -2.98
C PRO A 105 9.49 -0.02 -4.18
N ALA A 106 8.18 -0.20 -4.37
CA ALA A 106 7.63 -0.84 -5.54
C ALA A 106 7.70 0.09 -6.75
N VAL A 107 8.18 -0.44 -7.88
CA VAL A 107 8.31 0.32 -9.14
C VAL A 107 7.00 0.43 -9.91
N SER A 108 6.05 -0.45 -9.62
CA SER A 108 4.72 -0.50 -10.25
C SER A 108 3.69 -1.05 -9.27
N PHE A 109 2.40 -0.90 -9.59
CA PHE A 109 1.33 -1.47 -8.79
C PHE A 109 1.37 -3.00 -8.81
N GLY A 110 1.77 -3.59 -9.94
CA GLY A 110 2.00 -5.03 -10.06
C GLY A 110 3.10 -5.53 -9.12
N ASP A 111 4.23 -4.82 -9.00
CA ASP A 111 5.27 -5.18 -8.02
C ASP A 111 4.79 -4.97 -6.59
N PHE A 112 3.94 -3.97 -6.32
CA PHE A 112 3.39 -3.72 -4.99
C PHE A 112 2.45 -4.84 -4.53
N VAL A 113 1.52 -5.23 -5.39
CA VAL A 113 0.42 -6.16 -5.08
C VAL A 113 0.84 -7.62 -5.22
N ASN A 114 1.54 -7.98 -6.30
CA ASN A 114 1.85 -9.38 -6.59
C ASN A 114 3.00 -9.89 -5.71
N ARG A 115 3.05 -11.22 -5.53
CA ARG A 115 4.24 -11.88 -4.99
C ARG A 115 5.39 -11.78 -6.00
N ARG A 116 6.62 -11.78 -5.51
CA ARG A 116 7.80 -11.86 -6.39
C ARG A 116 7.99 -13.30 -6.88
N LEU A 117 8.50 -13.48 -8.08
CA LEU A 117 8.84 -14.81 -8.60
C LEU A 117 10.27 -15.16 -8.16
N ILE A 118 10.40 -15.55 -6.89
CA ILE A 118 11.67 -15.92 -6.24
C ILE A 118 11.57 -17.39 -5.82
N LEU A 119 12.64 -18.16 -6.01
CA LEU A 119 12.66 -19.56 -5.59
C LEU A 119 12.73 -19.64 -4.06
N SER A 120 12.17 -20.71 -3.49
CA SER A 120 12.19 -20.93 -2.05
C SER A 120 13.60 -21.09 -1.47
N SER A 121 14.58 -21.42 -2.30
CA SER A 121 16.01 -21.51 -1.97
C SER A 121 16.74 -20.16 -1.89
N ASP A 122 16.16 -19.09 -2.43
CA ASP A 122 16.87 -17.83 -2.63
C ASP A 122 16.73 -16.88 -1.42
N ALA A 123 17.68 -15.96 -1.29
CA ALA A 123 17.58 -14.89 -0.31
C ALA A 123 16.30 -14.06 -0.54
N GLY A 124 15.49 -13.90 0.51
CA GLY A 124 14.23 -13.17 0.43
C GLY A 124 13.04 -14.00 -0.10
N ALA A 125 13.14 -15.33 -0.10
CA ALA A 125 12.05 -16.26 -0.49
C ALA A 125 10.67 -15.93 0.11
N ALA A 126 10.60 -15.34 1.32
CA ALA A 126 9.35 -14.90 1.93
C ALA A 126 8.55 -13.92 1.05
N ALA A 127 9.22 -13.10 0.24
CA ALA A 127 8.57 -12.20 -0.71
C ALA A 127 7.94 -12.93 -1.92
N GLY A 128 8.30 -14.21 -2.11
CA GLY A 128 7.74 -15.08 -3.13
C GLY A 128 6.49 -15.84 -2.72
N VAL A 129 6.10 -15.76 -1.44
CA VAL A 129 4.86 -16.37 -0.91
C VAL A 129 3.65 -15.49 -1.22
N SER A 130 3.73 -14.20 -0.87
CA SER A 130 2.61 -13.27 -1.00
C SER A 130 3.06 -11.83 -1.28
N GLY A 131 2.11 -10.99 -1.70
CA GLY A 131 2.30 -9.56 -1.90
C GLY A 131 2.55 -8.78 -0.61
N ARG A 132 2.90 -7.49 -0.71
CA ARG A 132 3.19 -6.65 0.48
C ARG A 132 2.01 -6.55 1.44
N LEU A 133 0.81 -6.33 0.92
CA LEU A 133 -0.39 -6.17 1.75
C LEU A 133 -0.80 -7.49 2.42
N GLN A 134 -0.78 -8.61 1.70
CA GLN A 134 -1.11 -9.90 2.30
C GLN A 134 -0.08 -10.27 3.37
N ALA A 135 1.22 -10.14 3.09
CA ALA A 135 2.26 -10.37 4.09
C ALA A 135 2.13 -9.44 5.32
N ALA A 136 1.65 -8.20 5.12
CA ALA A 136 1.38 -7.29 6.24
C ALA A 136 0.17 -7.72 7.07
N ILE A 137 -0.91 -8.19 6.43
CA ILE A 137 -2.07 -8.76 7.13
C ILE A 137 -1.63 -9.95 7.98
N ASP A 138 -0.88 -10.88 7.38
CA ASP A 138 -0.41 -12.09 8.06
C ASP A 138 0.50 -11.73 9.25
N ALA A 139 1.43 -10.79 9.07
CA ALA A 139 2.34 -10.33 10.13
C ALA A 139 1.65 -9.52 11.23
N SER A 140 0.60 -8.77 10.90
CA SER A 140 -0.14 -7.94 11.87
C SER A 140 -1.00 -8.77 12.83
N GLY A 141 -1.30 -10.03 12.48
CA GLY A 141 -2.15 -10.90 13.28
C GLY A 141 -3.61 -10.47 13.35
N VAL A 142 -4.09 -9.53 12.51
CA VAL A 142 -5.48 -9.04 12.55
C VAL A 142 -6.52 -10.16 12.36
N ASN A 143 -6.16 -11.24 11.67
CA ASN A 143 -6.99 -12.43 11.45
C ASN A 143 -6.85 -13.50 12.55
N SER A 144 -5.88 -13.39 13.47
CA SER A 144 -5.58 -14.42 14.48
C SER A 144 -6.74 -14.69 15.44
N THR A 145 -7.47 -13.63 15.79
CA THR A 145 -8.63 -13.68 16.68
C THR A 145 -9.80 -14.44 16.07
N LEU A 146 -9.96 -14.42 14.74
CA LEU A 146 -11.04 -15.12 14.06
C LEU A 146 -10.87 -16.65 14.19
N ALA A 147 -9.67 -17.17 13.93
CA ALA A 147 -9.40 -18.59 14.10
C ALA A 147 -9.56 -19.03 15.57
N ALA A 148 -9.13 -18.20 16.53
CA ALA A 148 -9.31 -18.49 17.95
C ALA A 148 -10.79 -18.48 18.37
N THR A 149 -11.57 -17.53 17.87
CA THR A 149 -13.00 -17.48 18.14
C THR A 149 -13.65 -18.73 17.58
N VAL A 150 -13.38 -19.12 16.33
CA VAL A 150 -13.90 -20.36 15.71
C VAL A 150 -13.61 -21.59 16.58
N LYS A 151 -12.39 -21.70 17.12
CA LYS A 151 -11.97 -22.74 18.10
C LYS A 151 -12.84 -22.83 19.34
N SER A 152 -13.37 -21.72 19.82
CA SER A 152 -14.11 -21.68 21.09
C SER A 152 -15.55 -22.18 21.01
N ASN A 153 -16.27 -22.05 19.88
CA ASN A 153 -17.70 -22.46 19.84
C ASN A 153 -17.95 -23.89 19.35
N SER A 154 -16.96 -24.61 18.82
CA SER A 154 -17.09 -26.05 18.56
C SER A 154 -15.71 -26.67 18.35
N ALA A 155 -15.20 -27.40 19.35
CA ALA A 155 -13.86 -27.97 19.29
C ALA A 155 -13.64 -28.86 18.05
N THR A 156 -14.65 -29.65 17.64
CA THR A 156 -14.58 -30.56 16.49
C THR A 156 -14.67 -29.84 15.14
N VAL A 157 -15.61 -28.90 14.98
CA VAL A 157 -15.76 -28.14 13.72
C VAL A 157 -14.61 -27.16 13.56
N ALA A 158 -14.14 -26.57 14.64
CA ALA A 158 -13.01 -25.68 14.60
C ALA A 158 -11.70 -26.40 14.33
N ASP A 159 -11.51 -27.61 14.83
CA ASP A 159 -10.35 -28.43 14.46
C ASP A 159 -10.32 -28.67 12.94
N GLN A 160 -11.48 -28.83 12.27
CA GLN A 160 -11.52 -28.93 10.81
C GLN A 160 -11.40 -27.60 10.07
N LEU A 161 -11.90 -26.50 10.63
CA LEU A 161 -11.92 -25.19 9.98
C LEU A 161 -10.64 -24.36 10.21
N THR A 162 -9.92 -24.62 11.30
CA THR A 162 -8.75 -23.83 11.74
C THR A 162 -7.44 -24.59 11.66
N LYS A 163 -7.47 -25.87 11.22
CA LYS A 163 -6.26 -26.58 10.88
C LYS A 163 -5.57 -25.89 9.71
N PRO A 164 -4.29 -25.48 9.88
CA PRO A 164 -3.45 -25.23 8.73
C PRO A 164 -3.39 -26.48 7.87
N LYS A 165 -3.20 -26.25 6.57
CA LYS A 165 -2.88 -27.25 5.54
C LYS A 165 -2.42 -28.58 6.17
N GLU A 166 -3.28 -29.60 6.12
CA GLU A 166 -3.04 -30.98 6.62
C GLU A 166 -1.77 -31.63 6.03
N LEU A 167 -1.17 -30.99 5.03
CA LEU A 167 0.05 -31.41 4.38
C LEU A 167 1.25 -30.68 5.01
N THR A 168 1.99 -31.40 5.85
CA THR A 168 3.20 -30.92 6.55
C THR A 168 4.49 -31.14 5.75
N SER A 169 4.42 -31.87 4.63
CA SER A 169 5.54 -32.13 3.71
C SER A 169 5.06 -32.23 2.26
N THR A 170 5.82 -31.64 1.32
CA THR A 170 5.43 -31.61 -0.09
C THR A 170 5.36 -33.05 -0.59
N PRO A 171 4.23 -33.52 -1.15
CA PRO A 171 4.13 -34.89 -1.63
C PRO A 171 5.21 -35.15 -2.67
N THR A 172 5.94 -36.25 -2.56
CA THR A 172 6.95 -36.65 -3.56
C THR A 172 6.28 -36.73 -4.94
N GLY A 173 6.70 -35.88 -5.87
CA GLY A 173 6.11 -35.78 -7.23
C GLY A 173 4.94 -34.81 -7.37
N GLY A 174 4.58 -34.05 -6.34
CA GLY A 174 3.53 -33.02 -6.39
C GLY A 174 4.06 -31.66 -6.87
N TYR A 175 3.24 -30.95 -7.67
CA TYR A 175 3.49 -29.55 -8.05
C TYR A 175 3.01 -28.52 -7.01
N LEU A 176 2.61 -28.97 -5.81
CA LEU A 176 2.01 -28.13 -4.77
C LEU A 176 3.06 -27.67 -3.76
N ASP A 177 3.41 -26.39 -3.76
CA ASP A 177 4.21 -25.80 -2.70
C ASP A 177 3.36 -25.58 -1.43
N ILE A 178 3.92 -25.96 -0.28
CA ILE A 178 3.30 -25.84 1.04
C ILE A 178 3.24 -24.41 1.51
N ALA A 179 4.28 -23.63 1.20
CA ALA A 179 4.37 -22.26 1.62
C ALA A 179 3.28 -21.37 1.00
N HIS A 180 2.66 -21.77 -0.12
CA HIS A 180 1.68 -20.97 -0.86
C HIS A 180 0.21 -21.33 -0.62
N LEU A 181 -0.11 -22.28 0.25
CA LEU A 181 -1.52 -22.53 0.57
C LEU A 181 -2.03 -21.65 1.68
N ALA A 182 -3.35 -21.52 1.68
CA ALA A 182 -4.12 -20.92 2.75
C ALA A 182 -3.75 -21.49 4.14
N PRO A 183 -3.59 -20.63 5.15
CA PRO A 183 -3.24 -21.03 6.50
C PRO A 183 -4.39 -21.71 7.24
N ASN A 184 -5.62 -21.67 6.72
CA ASN A 184 -6.79 -22.42 7.20
C ASN A 184 -7.94 -22.35 6.17
N SER A 185 -8.99 -23.13 6.35
CA SER A 185 -10.16 -23.17 5.45
C SER A 185 -11.16 -22.02 5.67
N LEU A 186 -10.85 -21.06 6.55
CA LEU A 186 -11.59 -19.80 6.67
C LEU A 186 -11.13 -18.78 5.62
N GLU A 187 -10.03 -19.04 4.89
CA GLU A 187 -9.59 -18.14 3.82
C GLU A 187 -10.70 -17.94 2.79
N GLY A 188 -11.01 -16.69 2.49
CA GLY A 188 -12.14 -16.35 1.62
C GLY A 188 -13.48 -16.16 2.33
N MET A 189 -13.55 -16.21 3.67
CA MET A 189 -14.74 -15.70 4.41
C MET A 189 -14.68 -14.18 4.62
N ALA A 190 -15.84 -13.53 4.77
CA ALA A 190 -15.91 -12.07 4.93
C ALA A 190 -15.21 -11.55 6.21
N GLY A 191 -15.20 -12.35 7.29
CA GLY A 191 -14.52 -12.02 8.54
C GLY A 191 -13.00 -12.12 8.50
N LEU A 192 -12.44 -12.81 7.49
CA LEU A 192 -11.00 -12.97 7.30
C LEU A 192 -10.52 -11.97 6.26
N LEU A 193 -9.75 -10.98 6.73
CA LEU A 193 -9.26 -9.89 5.91
C LEU A 193 -8.22 -10.42 4.91
N THR A 194 -8.37 -10.07 3.64
CA THR A 194 -7.41 -10.42 2.57
C THR A 194 -6.85 -9.15 1.92
N GLN A 195 -5.76 -9.29 1.17
CA GLN A 195 -5.24 -8.20 0.34
C GLN A 195 -6.31 -7.65 -0.62
N GLY A 196 -7.21 -8.51 -1.13
CA GLY A 196 -8.31 -8.08 -2.00
C GLY A 196 -9.27 -7.12 -1.30
N ASP A 197 -9.60 -7.38 -0.04
CA ASP A 197 -10.51 -6.53 0.74
C ASP A 197 -9.92 -5.14 1.00
N LEU A 198 -8.62 -5.08 1.29
CA LEU A 198 -7.91 -3.79 1.39
C LEU A 198 -7.88 -3.07 0.03
N LEU A 199 -7.55 -3.77 -1.04
CA LEU A 199 -7.45 -3.15 -2.36
C LEU A 199 -8.80 -2.65 -2.88
N GLN A 200 -9.90 -3.31 -2.57
CA GLN A 200 -11.22 -2.79 -2.96
C GLN A 200 -11.50 -1.41 -2.39
N ALA A 201 -11.13 -1.16 -1.12
CA ALA A 201 -11.30 0.14 -0.49
C ALA A 201 -10.25 1.17 -0.95
N LEU A 202 -9.01 0.72 -1.16
CA LEU A 202 -7.87 1.62 -1.33
C LEU A 202 -7.45 1.87 -2.79
N ALA A 203 -7.82 0.99 -3.72
CA ALA A 203 -7.38 1.06 -5.12
C ALA A 203 -7.68 2.40 -5.82
N PRO A 204 -8.80 3.09 -5.58
CA PRO A 204 -9.09 4.36 -6.25
C PRO A 204 -8.09 5.48 -5.91
N VAL A 205 -7.45 5.41 -4.73
CA VAL A 205 -6.55 6.47 -4.24
C VAL A 205 -5.08 6.07 -4.26
N LEU A 206 -4.77 4.78 -4.37
CA LEU A 206 -3.39 4.30 -4.32
C LEU A 206 -2.63 4.53 -5.64
N THR A 207 -1.40 5.04 -5.53
CA THR A 207 -0.47 5.20 -6.66
C THR A 207 0.88 4.55 -6.33
N ALA A 208 1.47 3.80 -7.27
CA ALA A 208 2.82 3.25 -7.08
C ALA A 208 3.92 4.29 -7.37
N ARG A 209 3.59 5.34 -8.12
CA ARG A 209 4.49 6.43 -8.46
C ARG A 209 3.83 7.74 -8.06
N SER A 210 4.58 8.57 -7.35
CA SER A 210 4.19 9.95 -7.06
C SER A 210 5.18 10.90 -7.71
N ASP A 211 4.65 12.02 -8.20
CA ASP A 211 5.43 13.14 -8.71
C ASP A 211 5.57 14.24 -7.64
N THR A 212 5.24 13.96 -6.39
CA THR A 212 5.44 14.85 -5.23
C THR A 212 6.49 14.27 -4.29
N PHE A 213 7.48 15.08 -3.95
CA PHE A 213 8.66 14.71 -3.18
C PHE A 213 8.71 15.54 -1.91
N ARG A 214 9.02 14.88 -0.78
CA ARG A 214 9.42 15.55 0.46
C ARG A 214 10.95 15.52 0.54
N ILE A 215 11.57 16.68 0.52
CA ILE A 215 13.02 16.85 0.62
C ILE A 215 13.32 17.45 1.98
N ARG A 216 14.06 16.73 2.82
CA ARG A 216 14.61 17.25 4.07
C ARG A 216 16.09 17.50 3.90
N THR A 217 16.56 18.67 4.31
CA THR A 217 17.97 19.02 4.30
C THR A 217 18.44 19.42 5.69
N TYR A 218 19.72 19.19 5.94
CA TYR A 218 20.41 19.49 7.19
C TYR A 218 21.64 20.33 6.87
N GLY A 219 21.85 21.39 7.65
CA GLY A 219 23.06 22.19 7.61
C GLY A 219 23.65 22.33 9.01
N GLU A 220 24.97 22.21 9.11
CA GLU A 220 25.72 22.48 10.33
C GLU A 220 26.91 23.39 10.08
N VAL A 221 27.31 24.11 11.12
CA VAL A 221 28.52 24.94 11.13
C VAL A 221 29.43 24.45 12.24
N ILE A 222 30.67 24.16 11.87
CA ILE A 222 31.75 23.82 12.79
C ILE A 222 32.59 25.07 13.02
N ASN A 223 32.81 25.43 14.28
CA ASN A 223 33.69 26.53 14.63
C ASN A 223 35.14 26.17 14.25
N PRO A 224 35.82 26.99 13.42
CA PRO A 224 37.16 26.65 12.91
C PRO A 224 38.24 26.66 13.99
N VAL A 225 38.02 27.35 15.12
CA VAL A 225 38.99 27.47 16.22
C VAL A 225 38.79 26.36 17.25
N THR A 226 37.53 26.13 17.67
CA THR A 226 37.23 25.16 18.73
C THR A 226 36.95 23.75 18.21
N GLN A 227 36.81 23.58 16.89
CA GLN A 227 36.34 22.36 16.23
C GLN A 227 35.01 21.83 16.78
N SER A 228 34.26 22.68 17.46
CA SER A 228 32.96 22.35 18.04
C SER A 228 31.83 22.80 17.12
N GLN A 229 30.77 22.01 17.09
CA GLN A 229 29.56 22.35 16.36
C GLN A 229 28.82 23.50 17.05
N THR A 230 28.63 24.61 16.33
CA THR A 230 28.03 25.84 16.87
C THR A 230 26.65 26.18 16.33
N GLY A 231 26.25 25.61 15.20
CA GLY A 231 24.94 25.86 14.60
C GLY A 231 24.41 24.65 13.85
N ARG A 232 23.09 24.43 13.94
CA ARG A 232 22.35 23.39 13.21
C ARG A 232 21.03 23.95 12.72
N ALA A 233 20.66 23.61 11.49
CA ALA A 233 19.35 23.93 10.95
C ALA A 233 18.84 22.79 10.06
N TRP A 234 17.54 22.57 10.08
CA TRP A 234 16.84 21.63 9.23
C TRP A 234 15.72 22.35 8.50
N CYS A 235 15.52 22.03 7.22
CA CYS A 235 14.35 22.49 6.48
C CYS A 235 13.74 21.35 5.66
N GLU A 236 12.44 21.49 5.40
CA GLU A 236 11.66 20.56 4.62
C GLU A 236 10.97 21.31 3.48
N ALA A 237 11.15 20.82 2.26
CA ALA A 237 10.45 21.30 1.07
C ALA A 237 9.56 20.19 0.51
N ILE A 238 8.33 20.54 0.13
CA ILE A 238 7.48 19.70 -0.70
C ILE A 238 7.59 20.21 -2.12
N VAL A 239 8.04 19.36 -3.04
CA VAL A 239 8.29 19.71 -4.44
C VAL A 239 7.49 18.79 -5.33
N GLN A 240 6.76 19.34 -6.29
CA GLN A 240 5.98 18.58 -7.26
C GLN A 240 6.60 18.70 -8.65
N ARG A 241 6.79 17.58 -9.35
CA ARG A 241 7.13 17.55 -10.77
C ARG A 241 5.86 17.67 -11.60
N LEU A 242 5.86 18.59 -12.56
CA LEU A 242 4.74 18.78 -13.47
C LEU A 242 5.02 18.12 -14.82
N PRO A 243 3.97 17.83 -15.62
CA PRO A 243 4.14 17.30 -16.97
C PRO A 243 4.89 18.25 -17.90
N ASP A 244 4.81 19.57 -17.70
CA ASP A 244 5.48 20.53 -18.58
C ASP A 244 7.00 20.51 -18.44
N TYR A 245 7.71 20.83 -19.52
CA TYR A 245 9.13 21.15 -19.47
C TYR A 245 9.37 22.53 -18.81
N VAL A 246 10.61 22.81 -18.41
CA VAL A 246 10.98 24.11 -17.81
C VAL A 246 10.66 25.27 -18.76
N ASN A 247 10.97 25.12 -20.04
CA ASN A 247 10.57 26.03 -21.12
C ASN A 247 9.46 25.37 -21.97
N ALA A 248 8.22 25.47 -21.49
CA ALA A 248 7.05 24.89 -22.14
C ALA A 248 6.67 25.56 -23.47
N THR A 249 7.16 26.79 -23.73
CA THR A 249 6.95 27.49 -25.00
C THR A 249 7.83 26.95 -26.12
N ALA A 250 9.02 26.45 -25.80
CA ALA A 250 9.92 25.84 -26.78
C ALA A 250 9.58 24.36 -27.02
N ASP A 251 9.36 23.58 -25.95
CA ASP A 251 8.97 22.17 -26.06
C ASP A 251 7.72 21.88 -25.20
N ASN A 252 6.63 21.45 -25.85
CA ASN A 252 5.41 21.00 -25.17
C ASN A 252 5.68 19.70 -24.38
N ALA A 253 4.91 19.48 -23.31
CA ALA A 253 4.88 18.26 -22.51
C ALA A 253 4.90 16.93 -23.31
N SER A 254 4.27 16.86 -24.48
CA SER A 254 4.20 15.65 -25.32
C SER A 254 5.48 15.33 -26.09
N VAL A 255 6.40 16.29 -26.26
CA VAL A 255 7.67 16.09 -26.98
C VAL A 255 8.51 15.01 -26.27
N THR A 256 9.18 14.17 -27.05
CA THR A 256 10.06 13.12 -26.51
C THR A 256 11.42 13.71 -26.13
N VAL A 257 12.11 13.08 -25.17
CA VAL A 257 13.37 13.63 -24.65
C VAL A 257 14.44 13.76 -25.75
N ASP A 258 14.47 12.80 -26.67
CA ASP A 258 15.43 12.76 -27.77
C ASP A 258 15.18 13.83 -28.85
N THR A 259 13.97 14.41 -28.88
CA THR A 259 13.55 15.39 -29.89
C THR A 259 13.42 16.81 -29.34
N LEU A 260 13.85 17.03 -28.09
CA LEU A 260 13.86 18.36 -27.48
C LEU A 260 14.69 19.34 -28.32
N THR A 261 14.19 20.55 -28.44
CA THR A 261 14.85 21.61 -29.21
C THR A 261 15.61 22.58 -28.31
N ASP A 262 15.09 22.86 -27.12
CA ASP A 262 15.67 23.80 -26.16
C ASP A 262 16.78 23.17 -25.32
N THR A 263 17.93 23.84 -25.24
CA THR A 263 19.08 23.36 -24.44
C THR A 263 18.77 23.32 -22.95
N GLY A 264 17.98 24.26 -22.43
CA GLY A 264 17.56 24.28 -21.03
C GLY A 264 16.67 23.08 -20.69
N ASN A 265 15.73 22.72 -21.57
CA ASN A 265 14.91 21.52 -21.42
C ASN A 265 15.73 20.24 -21.49
N LYS A 266 16.79 20.17 -22.33
CA LYS A 266 17.72 19.03 -22.36
C LYS A 266 18.50 18.87 -21.05
N THR A 267 18.90 19.99 -20.42
CA THR A 267 19.68 19.98 -19.19
C THR A 267 18.83 19.77 -17.93
N LEU A 268 17.70 20.47 -17.81
CA LEU A 268 16.88 20.52 -16.59
C LEU A 268 15.64 19.60 -16.65
N GLY A 269 15.16 19.28 -17.85
CA GLY A 269 14.01 18.40 -18.05
C GLY A 269 12.67 19.01 -17.65
N ARG A 270 11.87 18.24 -16.92
CA ARG A 270 10.51 18.62 -16.50
C ARG A 270 10.56 19.69 -15.42
N ARG A 271 9.56 20.57 -15.42
CA ARG A 271 9.39 21.62 -14.42
C ARG A 271 9.10 21.01 -13.05
N PHE A 272 9.77 21.53 -12.03
CA PHE A 272 9.44 21.28 -10.63
C PHE A 272 8.91 22.56 -9.99
N GLN A 273 7.90 22.43 -9.14
CA GLN A 273 7.32 23.53 -8.37
C GLN A 273 7.50 23.24 -6.88
N VAL A 274 8.02 24.20 -6.14
CA VAL A 274 8.02 24.16 -4.68
C VAL A 274 6.60 24.49 -4.21
N ILE A 275 5.94 23.52 -3.59
CA ILE A 275 4.57 23.63 -3.07
C ILE A 275 4.59 24.23 -1.67
N SER A 276 5.53 23.78 -0.84
CA SER A 276 5.70 24.31 0.51
C SER A 276 7.16 24.24 0.94
N PHE A 277 7.56 25.17 1.80
CA PHE A 277 8.85 25.18 2.44
C PHE A 277 8.67 25.55 3.91
N ARG A 278 9.35 24.85 4.81
CA ARG A 278 9.37 25.18 6.24
C ARG A 278 10.71 24.84 6.89
N TRP A 279 11.07 25.60 7.91
CA TRP A 279 12.13 25.24 8.86
C TRP A 279 11.56 24.24 9.87
N LEU A 280 12.37 23.26 10.26
CA LEU A 280 11.98 22.23 11.22
C LEU A 280 12.54 22.57 12.61
N ASN A 281 11.70 22.40 13.63
CA ASN A 281 12.12 22.50 15.02
C ASN A 281 12.63 21.14 15.51
N PRO A 282 13.33 21.08 16.67
CA PRO A 282 13.79 19.81 17.24
C PRO A 282 12.69 18.75 17.41
N ASP A 283 11.45 19.16 17.66
CA ASP A 283 10.30 18.26 17.81
C ASP A 283 9.80 17.67 16.46
N ASP A 284 10.20 18.25 15.32
CA ASP A 284 9.79 17.83 13.98
C ASP A 284 10.81 16.89 13.28
N ILE A 285 11.96 16.65 13.92
CA ILE A 285 13.10 15.90 13.36
C ILE A 285 12.89 14.40 13.53
#